data_AF-A0A4Y8INA4-F1
#
_entry.id   AF-A0A4Y8INA4-F1
#
_cell.length_a   1.000
_cell.length_b   1.000
_cell.length_c   1.000
_cell.angle_alpha   90.00
_cell.angle_beta   90.00
_cell.angle_gamma   90.00
#
_symmetry.space_group_name_H-M   'P 1'
#
loop_
_entity.id
_entity.type
_entity.pdbx_description
1 polymer ?
#
loop_
_entity_poly.entity_id
_entity_poly.type
_entity_poly.pdbx_seq_one_letter_code
_entity_poly.pdbx_strand_id
1 'polypeptide(L)'
;MSELTIKFKGYFEQAKDYMMEKYEELKHVEKDVWMKNAPSIGFLMIYLGYFLFAAKGGSLFWALIFMAGFGYAIFALLYWRKDRDYNLYLSLALLIISFPLLGYEFFSYLLSTVYDKFFY
;
A
#
# COMPACT_ATOMS: atom_id res chain seq x y z
N MET A 1 35.26 6.07 -23.76
CA MET A 1 34.08 6.05 -22.87
C MET A 1 32.85 5.88 -23.76
N SER A 2 31.98 4.89 -23.50
CA SER A 2 30.87 4.52 -24.40
C SER A 2 29.72 5.53 -24.33
N GLU A 3 29.05 5.83 -25.46
CA GLU A 3 27.86 6.70 -25.52
C GLU A 3 26.73 6.24 -24.57
N LEU A 4 26.65 4.94 -24.29
CA LEU A 4 25.75 4.36 -23.30
C LEU A 4 26.02 4.88 -21.88
N THR A 5 27.29 5.04 -21.51
CA THR A 5 27.70 5.51 -20.19
C THR A 5 27.34 6.99 -19.98
N ILE A 6 27.39 7.78 -21.05
CA ILE A 6 27.02 9.21 -21.04
C ILE A 6 25.49 9.37 -20.90
N LYS A 7 24.70 8.56 -21.62
CA LYS A 7 23.23 8.54 -21.47
C LYS A 7 22.79 8.12 -20.07
N PHE A 8 23.38 7.05 -19.52
CA PHE A 8 23.06 6.59 -18.15
C PHE A 8 23.38 7.66 -17.09
N LYS A 9 24.48 8.39 -17.25
CA LYS A 9 24.84 9.48 -16.34
C LYS A 9 23.83 10.63 -16.40
N GLY A 10 23.38 11.01 -17.61
CA GLY A 10 22.34 12.04 -17.79
C GLY A 10 20.99 11.66 -17.17
N TYR A 11 20.56 10.40 -17.31
CA TYR A 11 19.35 9.90 -16.65
C TYR A 11 19.48 9.89 -15.12
N PHE A 12 20.66 9.55 -14.60
CA PHE A 12 20.91 9.53 -13.17
C PHE A 12 20.91 10.94 -12.56
N GLU A 13 21.51 11.90 -13.26
CA GLU A 13 21.47 13.31 -12.87
C GLU A 13 20.03 13.86 -12.92
N GLN A 14 19.26 13.58 -13.98
CA GLN A 14 17.83 13.93 -14.04
C GLN A 14 17.00 13.30 -12.91
N ALA A 15 17.22 12.02 -12.60
CA ALA A 15 16.53 11.35 -11.52
C ALA A 15 16.89 11.96 -10.16
N LYS A 16 18.16 12.32 -9.96
CA LYS A 16 18.63 12.97 -8.74
C LYS A 16 18.04 14.38 -8.57
N ASP A 17 18.04 15.18 -9.64
CA ASP A 17 17.48 16.53 -9.62
C ASP A 17 15.99 16.50 -9.34
N TYR A 18 15.25 15.60 -10.00
CA TYR A 18 13.83 15.36 -9.73
C TYR A 18 13.56 14.93 -8.29
N MET A 19 14.40 14.05 -7.73
CA MET A 19 14.28 13.61 -6.34
C MET A 19 14.58 14.74 -5.35
N MET A 20 15.56 15.60 -5.63
CA MET A 20 15.88 16.76 -4.80
C MET A 20 14.78 17.82 -4.84
N GLU A 21 14.26 18.14 -6.02
CA GLU A 21 13.14 19.06 -6.19
C GLU A 21 11.89 18.57 -5.43
N LYS A 22 11.55 17.28 -5.59
CA LYS A 22 10.44 16.68 -4.83
C LYS A 22 10.72 16.67 -3.32
N TYR A 23 11.96 16.47 -2.89
CA TYR A 23 12.31 16.50 -1.47
C TYR A 23 12.15 17.90 -0.85
N GLU A 24 12.51 18.96 -1.58
CA GLU A 24 12.28 20.35 -1.16
C GLU A 24 10.79 20.71 -1.12
N GLU A 25 10.01 20.27 -2.10
CA GLU A 25 8.54 20.40 -2.06
C GLU A 25 7.93 19.68 -0.85
N LEU A 26 8.39 18.46 -0.53
CA LEU A 26 7.92 17.70 0.64
C LEU A 26 8.22 18.39 1.98
N LYS A 27 9.24 19.26 2.03
CA LYS A 27 9.61 20.05 3.21
C LYS A 27 8.59 21.16 3.53
N HIS A 28 7.79 21.56 2.54
CA HIS A 28 6.73 22.55 2.65
C HIS A 28 5.33 21.94 2.77
N VAL A 29 5.20 20.61 2.73
CA VAL A 29 3.91 19.93 2.91
C VAL A 29 3.46 20.10 4.36
N GLU A 30 2.29 20.70 4.54
CA GLU A 30 1.66 20.88 5.85
C GLU A 30 1.61 19.54 6.61
N LYS A 31 1.97 19.58 7.89
CA LYS A 31 2.05 18.41 8.78
C LYS A 31 0.74 17.61 8.81
N ASP A 32 -0.39 18.27 8.56
CA ASP A 32 -1.72 17.69 8.46
C ASP A 32 -1.87 16.70 7.29
N VAL A 33 -1.25 16.97 6.15
CA VAL A 33 -1.29 16.06 4.99
C VAL A 33 -0.64 14.72 5.33
N TRP A 34 0.50 14.76 6.03
CA TRP A 34 1.20 13.55 6.48
C TRP A 34 0.39 12.78 7.50
N MET A 35 -0.24 13.45 8.46
CA MET A 35 -1.10 12.80 9.46
C MET A 35 -2.32 12.13 8.83
N LYS A 36 -2.94 12.76 7.83
CA LYS A 36 -4.08 12.20 7.08
C LYS A 36 -3.70 10.96 6.25
N ASN A 37 -2.47 10.87 5.76
CA ASN A 37 -2.00 9.75 4.92
C ASN A 37 -1.22 8.66 5.67
N ALA A 38 -0.80 8.94 6.92
CA ALA A 38 -0.07 8.01 7.76
C ALA A 38 -0.74 6.63 7.91
N PRO A 39 -2.08 6.51 8.06
CA PRO A 39 -2.71 5.20 8.17
C PRO A 39 -2.56 4.37 6.89
N SER A 40 -2.68 4.97 5.71
CA SER A 40 -2.45 4.28 4.43
C SER A 40 -1.02 3.79 4.31
N ILE A 41 -0.04 4.61 4.69
CA ILE A 41 1.38 4.21 4.69
C ILE A 41 1.60 3.06 5.68
N GLY A 42 1.01 3.15 6.87
CA GLY A 42 1.08 2.12 7.90
C GLY A 42 0.54 0.77 7.41
N PHE A 43 -0.65 0.75 6.79
CA PHE A 43 -1.19 -0.47 6.21
C PHE A 43 -0.30 -1.03 5.10
N LEU A 44 0.22 -0.20 4.20
CA LEU A 44 1.13 -0.66 3.15
C LEU A 44 2.41 -1.29 3.72
N MET A 45 2.95 -0.73 4.81
CA MET A 45 4.11 -1.31 5.51
C MET A 45 3.78 -2.66 6.16
N ILE A 46 2.58 -2.78 6.76
CA ILE A 46 2.10 -4.06 7.30
C ILE A 46 1.97 -5.09 6.18
N TYR A 47 1.45 -4.69 5.02
CA TYR A 47 1.28 -5.59 3.87
C TYR A 47 2.62 -6.05 3.31
N LEU A 48 3.62 -5.16 3.27
CA LEU A 48 4.98 -5.54 2.92
C LEU A 48 5.53 -6.59 3.91
N GLY A 49 5.29 -6.41 5.21
CA GLY A 49 5.62 -7.39 6.24
C GLY A 49 4.91 -8.73 6.02
N TYR A 50 3.62 -8.71 5.65
CA TYR A 50 2.87 -9.91 5.28
C TYR A 50 3.54 -10.65 4.11
N PHE A 51 3.92 -9.95 3.03
CA PHE A 51 4.59 -10.57 1.88
C PHE A 51 5.95 -11.20 2.21
N LEU A 52 6.67 -10.65 3.20
CA LEU A 52 7.98 -11.13 3.59
C LEU A 52 7.94 -12.29 4.60
N PHE A 53 6.96 -12.30 5.50
CA PHE A 53 7.00 -13.16 6.69
C PHE A 53 5.76 -14.02 6.93
N ALA A 54 4.64 -13.79 6.25
CA ALA A 54 3.44 -14.58 6.52
C ALA A 54 3.56 -16.01 5.95
N ALA A 55 3.29 -17.00 6.79
CA ALA A 55 3.17 -18.38 6.37
C ALA A 55 1.97 -18.54 5.42
N LYS A 56 2.13 -19.33 4.35
CA LYS A 56 1.08 -19.59 3.36
C LYS A 56 -0.02 -20.47 3.96
N GLY A 57 -1.01 -19.84 4.58
CA GLY A 57 -2.20 -20.47 5.13
C GLY A 57 -3.21 -19.41 5.53
N GLY A 58 -4.46 -19.58 5.12
CA GLY A 58 -5.52 -18.59 5.37
C GLY A 58 -5.71 -18.35 6.86
N SER A 59 -5.58 -17.09 7.28
CA SER A 59 -5.66 -16.61 8.64
C SER A 59 -6.71 -15.53 8.75
N LEU A 60 -7.67 -15.73 9.67
CA LEU A 60 -8.68 -14.73 9.97
C LEU A 60 -8.06 -13.42 10.46
N PHE A 61 -6.90 -13.48 11.14
CA PHE A 61 -6.18 -12.29 11.59
C PHE A 61 -5.72 -11.42 10.42
N TRP A 62 -5.13 -12.03 9.38
CA TRP A 62 -4.70 -11.29 8.19
C TRP A 62 -5.90 -10.78 7.39
N ALA A 63 -6.97 -11.57 7.27
CA ALA A 63 -8.22 -11.11 6.67
C ALA A 63 -8.76 -9.85 7.36
N LEU A 64 -8.77 -9.78 8.69
CA LEU A 64 -9.22 -8.58 9.43
C LEU A 64 -8.33 -7.36 9.16
N ILE A 65 -7.01 -7.55 9.08
CA ILE A 65 -6.07 -6.47 8.74
C ILE A 65 -6.35 -5.93 7.33
N PHE A 66 -6.50 -6.82 6.34
CA PHE A 66 -6.82 -6.42 4.97
C PHE A 66 -8.20 -5.76 4.86
N MET A 67 -9.17 -6.20 5.65
CA MET A 67 -10.48 -5.57 5.74
C MET A 67 -10.40 -4.15 6.30
N ALA A 68 -9.61 -3.93 7.34
CA ALA A 68 -9.40 -2.60 7.92
C ALA A 68 -8.72 -1.65 6.91
N GLY A 69 -7.68 -2.12 6.21
CA GLY A 69 -7.03 -1.31 5.17
C GLY A 69 -7.92 -1.05 3.96
N PHE A 70 -8.77 -2.02 3.56
CA PHE A 70 -9.78 -1.83 2.53
C PHE A 70 -10.82 -0.77 2.93
N GLY A 71 -11.35 -0.85 4.15
CA GLY A 71 -12.28 0.13 4.70
C GLY A 71 -11.67 1.54 4.77
N TYR A 72 -10.41 1.64 5.21
CA TYR A 72 -9.68 2.90 5.23
C TYR A 72 -9.49 3.49 3.83
N ALA A 73 -9.12 2.66 2.84
CA ALA A 73 -8.95 3.10 1.46
C ALA A 73 -10.26 3.68 0.89
N ILE A 74 -11.40 3.02 1.13
CA ILE A 74 -12.71 3.54 0.72
C ILE A 74 -12.99 4.88 1.42
N PHE A 75 -12.78 4.95 2.73
CA PHE A 75 -12.96 6.18 3.50
C PHE A 75 -12.12 7.33 2.90
N ALA A 76 -10.82 7.12 2.70
CA ALA A 76 -9.91 8.12 2.15
C ALA A 76 -10.31 8.55 0.74
N LEU A 77 -10.75 7.62 -0.13
CA LEU A 77 -11.21 7.93 -1.48
C LEU A 77 -12.52 8.75 -1.48
N LEU A 78 -13.44 8.46 -0.57
CA LEU A 78 -14.68 9.23 -0.43
C LEU A 78 -14.40 10.63 0.10
N TYR A 79 -13.52 10.74 1.10
CA TYR A 79 -13.14 12.03 1.69
C TYR A 79 -12.25 12.86 0.80
N TRP A 80 -11.47 12.26 -0.10
CA TRP A 80 -10.65 12.99 -1.07
C TRP A 80 -11.44 13.99 -1.92
N ARG A 81 -12.71 13.70 -2.21
CA ARG A 81 -13.59 14.65 -2.92
C ARG A 81 -13.86 15.92 -2.14
N LYS A 82 -13.82 15.86 -0.81
CA LYS A 82 -14.05 16.99 0.11
C LYS A 82 -12.75 17.64 0.58
N ASP A 83 -11.70 16.85 0.71
CA ASP A 83 -10.40 17.24 1.26
C ASP A 83 -9.29 16.66 0.39
N ARG A 84 -8.63 17.52 -0.40
CA ARG A 84 -7.61 17.10 -1.38
C ARG A 84 -6.29 16.69 -0.73
N ASP A 85 -6.16 16.83 0.59
CA ASP A 85 -4.97 16.42 1.34
C ASP A 85 -4.85 14.89 1.44
N TYR A 86 -5.95 14.16 1.29
CA TYR A 86 -5.88 12.71 1.15
C TYR A 86 -5.20 12.34 -0.18
N ASN A 87 -4.19 11.48 -0.16
CA ASN A 87 -3.51 11.09 -1.37
C ASN A 87 -4.33 10.04 -2.13
N LEU A 88 -4.87 10.44 -3.28
CA LEU A 88 -5.68 9.57 -4.14
C LEU A 88 -4.91 8.31 -4.56
N TYR A 89 -3.67 8.47 -5.02
CA TYR A 89 -2.87 7.37 -5.54
C TYR A 89 -2.53 6.36 -4.45
N LEU A 90 -2.19 6.86 -3.26
CA LEU A 90 -1.91 6.03 -2.09
C LEU A 90 -3.16 5.23 -1.67
N SER A 91 -4.32 5.89 -1.68
CA SER A 91 -5.59 5.26 -1.31
C SER A 91 -6.05 4.23 -2.36
N LEU A 92 -5.85 4.51 -3.65
CA LEU A 92 -6.10 3.55 -4.73
C LEU A 92 -5.16 2.34 -4.64
N ALA A 93 -3.87 2.57 -4.40
CA ALA A 93 -2.89 1.49 -4.22
C ALA A 93 -3.30 0.60 -3.04
N LEU A 94 -3.65 1.21 -1.90
CA LEU A 94 -4.13 0.48 -0.74
C LEU A 94 -5.40 -0.32 -1.07
N LEU A 95 -6.36 0.25 -1.78
CA LEU A 95 -7.59 -0.44 -2.19
C LEU A 95 -7.28 -1.67 -3.05
N ILE A 96 -6.49 -1.48 -4.12
CA ILE A 96 -6.16 -2.51 -5.11
C ILE A 96 -5.37 -3.65 -4.48
N ILE A 97 -4.54 -3.38 -3.47
CA ILE A 97 -3.78 -4.43 -2.75
C ILE A 97 -4.65 -5.10 -1.69
N SER A 98 -5.44 -4.32 -0.93
CA SER A 98 -6.25 -4.86 0.17
C SER A 98 -7.33 -5.81 -0.31
N PHE A 99 -8.01 -5.49 -1.42
CA PHE A 99 -9.12 -6.29 -1.94
C PHE A 99 -8.75 -7.76 -2.28
N PRO A 100 -7.73 -8.04 -3.12
CA PRO A 100 -7.35 -9.40 -3.46
C PRO A 100 -6.76 -10.15 -2.25
N LEU A 101 -6.01 -9.47 -1.38
CA LEU A 101 -5.45 -10.09 -0.18
C LEU A 101 -6.53 -10.46 0.84
N LEU A 102 -7.50 -9.58 1.06
CA LEU A 102 -8.69 -9.87 1.86
C LEU A 102 -9.43 -11.09 1.31
N GLY A 103 -9.69 -11.11 0.01
CA GLY A 103 -10.34 -12.23 -0.65
C GLY A 103 -9.56 -13.53 -0.43
N TYR A 104 -8.26 -13.52 -0.75
CA TYR A 104 -7.40 -14.70 -0.59
C TYR A 104 -7.43 -15.25 0.84
N GLU A 105 -7.19 -14.41 1.85
CA GLU A 105 -7.15 -14.85 3.25
C GLU A 105 -8.50 -15.35 3.74
N PHE A 106 -9.57 -14.61 3.43
CA PHE A 106 -10.92 -14.95 3.89
C PHE A 106 -11.41 -16.26 3.26
N PHE A 107 -11.25 -16.42 1.95
CA PHE A 107 -11.64 -17.66 1.26
C PHE A 107 -10.75 -18.84 1.65
N SER A 108 -9.44 -18.63 1.80
CA SER A 108 -8.52 -19.69 2.23
C SER A 108 -8.86 -20.18 3.64
N TYR A 109 -9.18 -19.26 4.56
CA TYR A 109 -9.63 -19.58 5.91
C TYR A 109 -10.98 -20.30 5.91
N LEU A 110 -11.91 -19.86 5.07
CA LEU A 110 -13.25 -20.46 5.00
C LEU A 110 -13.18 -21.88 4.43
N LEU A 111 -12.37 -22.09 3.38
CA LEU A 111 -12.12 -23.41 2.81
C LEU A 111 -11.41 -24.35 3.77
N SER A 112 -10.38 -23.88 4.50
CA SER A 112 -9.71 -24.72 5.50
C SER A 112 -10.66 -25.11 6.63
N THR A 113 -11.44 -24.14 7.15
CA THR A 113 -12.42 -24.40 8.22
C THR A 113 -13.50 -25.39 7.79
N VAL A 114 -13.98 -25.30 6.55
CA VAL A 114 -14.96 -26.24 5.99
C VAL A 114 -14.31 -27.61 5.79
N TYR A 115 -13.12 -27.67 5.21
CA TYR A 115 -12.41 -28.91 4.98
C TYR A 115 -12.20 -29.69 6.29
N ASP A 116 -11.68 -29.01 7.32
CA ASP A 116 -11.43 -29.61 8.64
C ASP A 116 -12.71 -30.08 9.34
N LYS A 117 -13.86 -29.46 9.08
CA LYS A 117 -15.15 -29.87 9.68
C LYS A 117 -15.85 -31.02 8.98
N PHE A 118 -15.61 -31.21 7.69
CA PHE A 118 -16.33 -32.19 6.87
C PHE A 118 -15.51 -33.44 6.52
N PHE A 119 -14.17 -33.33 6.51
CA PHE A 119 -13.28 -34.41 6.07
C PHE A 119 -12.32 -34.91 7.16
N TYR A 120 -12.30 -34.25 8.32
CA TYR A 120 -11.60 -34.67 9.54
C TYR A 120 -12.60 -34.78 10.70
#